data_AF-A0A517RIL7-F1
#
_entry.id   AF-A0A517RIL7-F1
#
_cell.length_a   1.000
_cell.length_b   1.000
_cell.length_c   1.000
_cell.angle_alpha   90.00
_cell.angle_beta   90.00
_cell.angle_gamma   90.00
#
_symmetry.space_group_name_H-M   'P 1'
#
loop_
_entity.id
_entity.type
_entity.pdbx_description
1 polymer ?
#
loop_
_entity_poly.entity_id
_entity_poly.type
_entity_poly.pdbx_seq_one_letter_code
_entity_poly.pdbx_strand_id
1 'polypeptide(L)'
;MKLSKEKLITLLVVIANGILGATIGNFSESRLWEATFAVLMSLPGMVIIWKKEALSVTGLTRGLRRDSPPSLLDLIGWFFLLVMPVLYVYKLSQL
;
A
#
# COMPACT_ATOMS: atom_id res chain seq x y z
N MET A 1 1.05 -1.65 21.47
CA MET A 1 1.00 -2.47 20.24
C MET A 1 2.45 -2.76 19.84
N LYS A 2 2.96 -4.00 19.95
CA LYS A 2 4.30 -4.33 19.45
C LYS A 2 4.29 -4.24 17.92
N LEU A 3 5.19 -3.46 17.32
CA LEU A 3 5.39 -3.48 15.86
C LEU A 3 5.92 -4.86 15.47
N SER A 4 5.13 -5.63 14.71
CA SER A 4 5.62 -6.86 14.10
C SER A 4 6.62 -6.52 12.99
N LYS A 5 7.53 -7.45 12.68
CA LYS A 5 8.50 -7.29 11.58
C LYS A 5 7.81 -6.88 10.27
N GLU A 6 6.65 -7.46 9.99
CA GLU A 6 5.83 -7.13 8.82
C GLU A 6 5.38 -5.67 8.80
N LYS A 7 4.87 -5.13 9.92
CA LYS A 7 4.48 -3.72 10.02
C LYS A 7 5.67 -2.78 9.82
N LEU A 8 6.85 -3.16 10.30
CA LEU A 8 8.08 -2.42 10.05
C LEU A 8 8.47 -2.42 8.55
N ILE A 9 8.42 -3.58 7.90
CA ILE A 9 8.75 -3.71 6.47
C ILE A 9 7.78 -2.87 5.64
N THR A 10 6.48 -2.90 5.93
CA THR A 10 5.52 -2.07 5.18
C THR A 10 5.80 -0.58 5.27
N LEU A 11 6.25 -0.10 6.45
CA LEU A 11 6.65 1.30 6.63
C LEU A 11 7.87 1.65 5.75
N LEU A 12 8.88 0.76 5.73
CA LEU A 12 10.07 0.93 4.90
C LEU A 12 9.71 0.99 3.41
N VAL A 13 8.76 0.17 2.96
CA VAL A 13 8.31 0.17 1.56
C VAL A 13 7.55 1.46 1.22
N VAL A 14 6.72 1.98 2.12
CA VAL A 14 6.07 3.30 1.92
C VAL A 14 7.11 4.41 1.78
N ILE A 15 8.15 4.41 2.61
CA ILE A 15 9.26 5.37 2.52
C ILE A 15 10.00 5.21 1.18
N ALA A 16 10.30 3.98 0.78
CA ALA A 16 10.95 3.69 -0.49
C ALA A 16 10.12 4.17 -1.68
N ASN A 17 8.80 3.99 -1.65
CA ASN A 17 7.88 4.49 -2.68
C ASN A 17 7.86 6.02 -2.74
N GLY A 18 7.89 6.70 -1.59
CA GLY A 18 8.00 8.16 -1.54
C GLY A 18 9.30 8.68 -2.18
N ILE A 19 10.43 8.01 -1.91
CA ILE A 19 11.72 8.32 -2.55
C ILE A 19 11.66 8.05 -4.05
N LEU A 20 11.07 6.92 -4.46
CA LEU A 20 10.86 6.56 -5.86
C LEU A 20 10.03 7.60 -6.61
N GLY A 21 8.92 8.05 -6.01
CA GLY A 21 8.12 9.16 -6.54
C GLY A 21 8.96 10.42 -6.70
N ALA A 22 9.65 10.85 -5.65
CA ALA A 22 10.48 12.06 -5.67
C ALA A 22 11.61 12.05 -6.73
N THR A 23 12.09 10.87 -7.11
CA THR A 23 13.29 10.70 -7.96
C THR A 23 12.96 10.38 -9.41
N ILE A 24 11.91 9.58 -9.66
CA ILE A 24 11.54 9.10 -10.99
C ILE A 24 10.25 9.76 -11.50
N GLY A 25 9.42 10.28 -10.59
CA GLY A 25 8.20 10.98 -10.92
C GLY A 25 8.44 12.23 -11.77
N ASN A 26 7.54 12.49 -12.71
CA ASN A 26 7.67 13.55 -13.70
C ASN A 26 6.33 14.18 -14.13
N PHE A 27 5.28 14.06 -13.31
CA PHE A 27 3.97 14.68 -13.58
C PHE A 27 3.84 16.09 -12.98
N SER A 28 4.72 16.46 -12.06
CA SER A 28 4.76 17.77 -11.41
C SER A 28 6.17 18.33 -11.38
N GLU A 29 6.30 19.65 -11.52
CA GLU A 29 7.58 20.36 -11.31
C GLU A 29 8.07 20.25 -9.84
N SER A 30 7.17 19.91 -8.91
CA SER A 30 7.48 19.74 -7.50
C SER A 30 7.73 18.28 -7.15
N ARG A 31 9.00 17.97 -6.87
CA ARG A 31 9.41 16.64 -6.33
C ARG A 31 8.71 16.28 -5.02
N LEU A 32 8.29 17.27 -4.24
CA LEU A 32 7.54 17.04 -3.01
C LEU A 32 6.13 16.52 -3.29
N TRP A 33 5.48 17.02 -4.36
CA TRP A 33 4.17 16.53 -4.77
C TRP A 33 4.24 15.09 -5.26
N GLU A 34 5.26 14.77 -6.07
CA GLU A 34 5.56 13.41 -6.52
C GLU A 34 5.71 12.42 -5.35
N ALA A 35 6.54 12.79 -4.36
CA ALA A 35 6.77 11.99 -3.17
C ALA A 35 5.48 11.78 -2.36
N THR A 36 4.73 12.87 -2.16
CA THR A 36 3.50 12.87 -1.37
C THR A 36 2.46 11.96 -2.00
N PHE A 37 2.28 12.05 -3.31
CA PHE A 37 1.33 11.19 -4.01
C PHE A 37 1.75 9.71 -3.99
N ALA A 38 3.04 9.40 -4.20
CA ALA A 38 3.52 8.02 -4.11
C ALA A 38 3.30 7.42 -2.71
N VAL A 39 3.48 8.23 -1.66
CA VAL A 39 3.14 7.83 -0.28
C VAL A 39 1.64 7.61 -0.13
N LEU A 40 0.79 8.54 -0.59
CA LEU A 40 -0.67 8.43 -0.50
C LEU A 40 -1.18 7.15 -1.18
N MET A 41 -0.66 6.81 -2.36
CA MET A 41 -1.03 5.59 -3.08
C MET A 41 -0.57 4.31 -2.38
N SER A 42 0.45 4.40 -1.51
CA SER A 42 0.95 3.27 -0.71
C SER A 42 0.17 3.06 0.60
N LEU A 43 -0.53 4.08 1.11
CA LEU A 43 -1.24 4.01 2.40
C LEU A 43 -2.32 2.92 2.45
N PRO A 44 -3.15 2.69 1.42
CA PRO A 44 -4.16 1.63 1.44
C PRO A 44 -3.55 0.24 1.69
N GLY A 45 -2.43 -0.08 1.02
CA GLY A 45 -1.73 -1.36 1.22
C GLY A 45 -1.22 -1.53 2.64
N MET A 46 -0.65 -0.46 3.22
CA MET A 46 -0.15 -0.46 4.59
C MET A 46 -1.28 -0.68 5.59
N VAL A 47 -2.42 0.00 5.41
CA VAL A 47 -3.59 -0.15 6.27
C VAL A 47 -4.12 -1.57 6.23
N ILE A 48 -4.22 -2.19 5.05
CA ILE A 48 -4.69 -3.57 4.90
C ILE A 48 -3.80 -4.53 5.69
N ILE A 49 -2.47 -4.43 5.55
CA ILE A 49 -1.53 -5.30 6.25
C ILE A 49 -1.60 -5.06 7.77
N TRP A 50 -1.70 -3.79 8.20
CA TRP A 50 -1.70 -3.44 9.63
C TRP A 50 -3.00 -3.83 10.34
N LYS A 51 -4.10 -3.87 9.59
CA LYS A 51 -5.46 -4.16 10.08
C LYS A 51 -5.98 -5.52 9.61
N LYS A 52 -5.12 -6.41 9.09
CA LYS A 52 -5.54 -7.70 8.52
C LYS A 52 -6.38 -8.55 9.46
N GLU A 53 -6.10 -8.53 10.75
CA GLU A 53 -6.86 -9.24 11.79
C GLU A 53 -8.29 -8.68 11.97
N ALA A 54 -8.45 -7.36 11.81
CA ALA A 54 -9.76 -6.72 11.86
C ALA A 54 -10.54 -6.88 10.55
N LEU A 55 -9.82 -6.96 9.42
CA LEU A 55 -10.40 -7.17 8.08
C LEU A 55 -10.72 -8.64 7.79
N SER A 56 -10.03 -9.59 8.43
CA SER A 56 -10.30 -11.02 8.22
C SER A 56 -11.70 -11.40 8.66
N VAL A 57 -12.18 -10.77 9.74
CA VAL A 57 -13.51 -11.01 10.31
C VAL A 57 -14.65 -10.24 9.61
N THR A 58 -14.37 -9.43 8.58
CA THR A 58 -15.39 -8.74 7.78
C THR A 58 -15.81 -9.52 6.53
N GLY A 59 -15.27 -10.73 6.32
CA GLY A 59 -15.68 -11.62 5.24
C GLY A 59 -17.13 -12.12 5.43
N LEU A 60 -18.08 -11.50 4.74
CA LEU A 60 -19.47 -11.95 4.70
C LEU A 60 -19.67 -12.89 3.50
N THR A 61 -19.86 -14.18 3.76
CA THR A 61 -20.30 -15.13 2.73
C THR A 61 -21.74 -15.53 3.05
N ARG A 62 -22.71 -15.09 2.24
CA ARG A 62 -24.14 -15.45 2.39
C ARG A 62 -24.72 -15.22 3.80
N GLY A 63 -24.35 -14.12 4.46
CA GLY A 63 -24.84 -13.79 5.80
C GLY A 63 -24.16 -14.53 6.96
N LEU A 64 -23.20 -15.43 6.69
CA LEU A 64 -22.37 -16.06 7.70
C LEU A 64 -20.99 -15.39 7.73
N ARG A 65 -20.56 -14.99 8.93
CA ARG A 65 -19.23 -14.46 9.18
C ARG A 65 -18.22 -15.58 8.97
N ARG A 66 -17.41 -15.47 7.93
CA ARG A 66 -16.33 -16.43 7.65
C ARG A 66 -15.03 -15.67 7.65
N ASP A 67 -14.05 -16.18 8.40
CA ASP A 67 -12.74 -15.57 8.40
C ASP A 67 -12.13 -15.66 7.01
N SER A 68 -11.77 -14.49 6.47
CA SER A 68 -11.02 -14.37 5.23
C SER A 68 -9.62 -14.94 5.49
N PRO A 69 -9.06 -15.76 4.58
CA PRO A 69 -7.71 -16.26 4.75
C PRO A 69 -6.73 -15.08 4.95
N PRO A 70 -5.94 -15.06 6.03
CA PRO A 70 -4.98 -13.98 6.29
C PRO A 70 -4.04 -13.73 5.10
N SER A 71 -3.69 -14.80 4.37
CA SER A 71 -2.85 -14.76 3.18
C SER A 71 -3.46 -13.99 2.01
N LEU A 72 -4.79 -13.97 1.85
CA LEU A 72 -5.46 -13.20 0.80
C LEU A 72 -5.35 -11.69 1.08
N LEU A 73 -5.55 -11.30 2.34
CA LEU A 73 -5.42 -9.90 2.76
C LEU A 73 -3.96 -9.44 2.68
N ASP A 74 -3.00 -10.31 3.00
CA ASP A 74 -1.59 -10.02 2.79
C ASP A 74 -1.29 -9.80 1.29
N LEU A 75 -1.78 -10.67 0.40
CA LEU A 75 -1.61 -10.50 -1.05
C LEU A 75 -2.17 -9.17 -1.56
N ILE A 76 -3.40 -8.83 -1.16
CA ILE A 76 -4.05 -7.56 -1.55
C ILE A 76 -3.24 -6.38 -0.99
N GLY A 77 -2.88 -6.43 0.29
CA GLY A 77 -2.09 -5.39 0.93
C GLY A 77 -0.76 -5.13 0.22
N TRP A 78 -0.01 -6.19 -0.10
CA TRP A 78 1.25 -6.10 -0.83
C TRP A 78 1.07 -5.65 -2.28
N PHE A 79 -0.01 -6.05 -2.95
CA PHE A 79 -0.34 -5.55 -4.29
C PHE A 79 -0.54 -4.03 -4.29
N PHE A 80 -1.32 -3.50 -3.34
CA PHE A 80 -1.50 -2.06 -3.20
C PHE A 80 -0.21 -1.34 -2.75
N LEU A 81 0.67 -2.03 -2.01
CA LEU A 81 1.93 -1.44 -1.54
C LEU A 81 3.01 -1.37 -2.64
N LEU A 82 3.05 -2.35 -3.55
CA LEU A 82 4.13 -2.49 -4.53
C LEU A 82 3.70 -2.13 -5.95
N VAL A 83 2.50 -2.53 -6.36
CA VAL A 83 2.08 -2.42 -7.76
C VAL A 83 1.46 -1.04 -8.02
N MET A 84 0.56 -0.57 -7.16
CA MET A 84 -0.13 0.71 -7.38
C MET A 84 0.81 1.92 -7.42
N PRO A 85 1.80 2.07 -6.52
CA PRO A 85 2.75 3.18 -6.56
C PRO A 85 3.67 3.13 -7.80
N VAL A 86 4.05 1.93 -8.25
CA VAL A 86 4.87 1.76 -9.45
C VAL A 86 4.06 2.07 -10.71
N LEU A 87 2.83 1.55 -10.81
CA LEU A 87 1.92 1.86 -11.92
C LEU A 87 1.62 3.36 -11.98
N TYR A 88 1.49 3.99 -10.81
CA TYR A 88 1.35 5.44 -10.69
C TYR A 88 2.56 6.16 -11.28
N VAL A 89 3.78 5.89 -10.79
CA VAL A 89 5.02 6.52 -11.29
C VAL A 89 5.17 6.29 -12.79
N TYR A 90 4.91 5.08 -13.27
CA TYR A 90 5.03 4.73 -14.69
C TYR A 90 4.00 5.44 -15.57
N LYS A 91 2.72 5.45 -15.17
CA LYS A 91 1.66 6.00 -16.02
C LYS A 91 1.62 7.53 -16.03
N LEU A 92 1.98 8.15 -14.90
CA LEU A 92 2.02 9.61 -14.80
C LEU A 92 3.30 10.21 -15.35
N SER A 93 4.41 9.48 -15.40
CA SER A 93 5.61 9.92 -16.13
C SER A 93 5.45 9.86 -17.66
N GLN A 94 4.39 9.23 -18.16
CA GLN A 94 4.05 9.18 -19.59
C GLN A 94 3.04 10.27 -20.02
N LEU A 95 2.51 11.05 -19.07
CA LEU A 95 1.66 12.20 -19.33
C LEU A 95 2.49 13.47 -19.47
#